data_AF-A0A915K576-F1
#
_entry.id   AF-A0A915K576-F1
#
_cell.length_a   1.000
_cell.length_b   1.000
_cell.length_c   1.000
_cell.angle_alpha   90.00
_cell.angle_beta   90.00
_cell.angle_gamma   90.00
#
_symmetry.space_group_name_H-M   'P 1'
#
loop_
_entity.id
_entity.type
_entity.pdbx_description
1 polymer ?
#
loop_
_entity_poly.entity_id
_entity_poly.type
_entity_poly.pdbx_seq_one_letter_code
_entity_poly.pdbx_strand_id
1 'polypeptide(L)'
;MLRSIKQRYTDDPDQLCIGCPVEYRRIYSLLSKYSYYDEPDYRTIAKLLDDTIKRKKLCKNLLLDWQPNSPWKLHADQVANDPMYHEIKRKMIAPSVAAV
;
A
#
# COMPACT_ATOMS: atom_id res chain seq x y z
N MET A 1 10.39 -20.39 -24.04
CA MET A 1 10.56 -20.78 -22.62
C MET A 1 10.05 -19.65 -21.73
N LEU A 2 8.86 -19.78 -21.14
CA LEU A 2 8.34 -18.81 -20.18
C LEU A 2 9.09 -19.00 -18.85
N ARG A 3 9.82 -17.98 -18.40
CA ARG A 3 10.48 -18.00 -17.09
C ARG A 3 9.40 -17.94 -16.01
N SER A 4 9.23 -19.04 -15.29
CA SER A 4 8.44 -19.08 -14.05
C SER A 4 9.06 -18.11 -13.06
N ILE A 5 8.42 -16.96 -12.85
CA ILE A 5 8.74 -16.09 -11.71
C ILE A 5 8.17 -16.79 -10.48
N LYS A 6 8.98 -17.65 -9.86
CA LYS A 6 8.70 -18.12 -8.50
C LYS A 6 8.91 -16.93 -7.57
N GLN A 7 7.82 -16.23 -7.27
CA GLN A 7 7.80 -15.18 -6.27
C GLN A 7 8.24 -15.83 -4.94
N ARG A 8 9.46 -15.53 -4.48
CA ARG A 8 9.95 -15.99 -3.18
C ARG A 8 9.28 -15.11 -2.14
N TYR A 9 8.21 -15.61 -1.54
CA TYR A 9 7.67 -15.00 -0.33
C TYR A 9 8.71 -15.18 0.78
N THR A 10 9.05 -14.09 1.46
CA THR A 10 9.94 -14.09 2.62
C THR A 10 9.08 -14.08 3.87
N ASP A 11 9.28 -15.07 4.73
CA ASP A 11 8.64 -15.12 6.05
C ASP A 11 9.40 -14.29 7.10
N ASP A 12 10.45 -13.58 6.66
CA ASP A 12 11.18 -12.65 7.50
C ASP A 12 10.37 -11.35 7.69
N PRO A 13 9.84 -11.08 8.90
CA PRO A 13 9.05 -9.88 9.17
C PRO A 13 9.86 -8.59 9.01
N ASP A 14 11.19 -8.66 9.15
CA ASP A 14 12.05 -7.49 8.97
C ASP A 14 12.14 -7.10 7.50
N GLN A 15 12.05 -8.07 6.57
CA GLN A 15 12.01 -7.82 5.13
C GLN A 15 10.61 -7.46 4.64
N LEU A 16 9.57 -8.11 5.18
CA LEU A 16 8.20 -7.89 4.76
C LEU A 16 7.68 -6.49 5.17
N CYS A 17 8.10 -6.00 6.33
CA CYS A 17 7.63 -4.73 6.88
C CYS A 17 8.62 -3.56 6.64
N ILE A 18 9.52 -3.65 5.66
CA ILE A 18 10.41 -2.54 5.30
C ILE A 18 9.57 -1.32 4.88
N GLY A 19 9.84 -0.17 5.50
CA GLY A 19 9.13 1.08 5.23
C GLY A 19 7.77 1.22 5.93
N CYS A 20 7.30 0.17 6.62
CA CYS A 20 6.10 0.24 7.45
C CYS A 20 6.42 0.70 8.89
N PRO A 21 5.45 1.30 9.61
CA PRO A 21 5.57 1.52 11.05
C PRO A 21 5.88 0.21 11.80
N VAL A 22 6.64 0.31 12.90
CA VAL A 22 7.10 -0.84 13.71
C VAL A 22 5.95 -1.71 14.23
N GLU A 23 4.75 -1.15 14.36
CA GLU A 23 3.53 -1.82 14.79
C GLU A 23 3.10 -2.93 13.83
N TYR A 24 3.35 -2.77 12.53
CA TYR A 24 3.07 -3.83 11.55
C TYR A 24 3.93 -5.06 11.79
N ARG A 25 5.19 -4.88 12.17
CA ARG A 25 6.08 -5.97 12.58
C ARG A 25 5.56 -6.67 13.84
N ARG A 26 5.12 -5.89 14.83
CA ARG A 26 4.54 -6.42 16.08
C ARG A 26 3.27 -7.21 15.82
N ILE A 27 2.38 -6.72 14.95
CA ILE A 27 1.17 -7.42 14.53
C ILE A 27 1.55 -8.73 13.84
N TYR A 28 2.49 -8.70 12.88
CA TYR A 28 2.95 -9.91 12.20
C TYR A 28 3.49 -10.96 13.19
N SER A 29 4.38 -10.56 14.11
CA SER A 29 4.91 -11.46 15.14
C SER A 29 3.86 -12.02 16.10
N LEU A 30 2.71 -11.36 16.21
CA LEU A 30 1.58 -11.81 17.02
C LEU A 30 0.75 -12.82 16.23
N LEU A 31 0.45 -12.51 14.97
CA LEU A 31 -0.29 -13.38 14.06
C LEU A 31 0.46 -14.67 13.73
N SER A 32 1.79 -14.63 13.61
CA SER A 32 2.63 -15.79 13.27
C SER A 32 2.63 -16.87 14.36
N LYS A 33 2.12 -16.58 15.56
CA LYS A 33 2.04 -17.51 16.68
C LYS A 33 0.71 -18.26 16.72
N TYR A 34 -0.30 -17.78 16.01
CA TYR A 34 -1.62 -18.37 16.05
C TYR A 34 -1.68 -19.68 15.27
N SER A 35 -2.33 -20.66 15.88
CA SER A 35 -2.84 -21.85 15.23
C SER A 35 -4.18 -21.57 14.56
N TYR A 36 -4.66 -22.53 13.76
CA TYR A 36 -5.95 -22.44 13.10
C TYR A 36 -7.13 -22.29 14.07
N TYR A 37 -7.01 -22.80 15.30
CA TYR A 37 -8.09 -22.80 16.29
C TYR A 37 -7.94 -21.70 17.34
N ASP A 38 -6.85 -20.94 17.29
CA ASP A 38 -6.62 -19.89 18.26
C ASP A 38 -7.54 -18.70 17.99
N GLU A 39 -8.09 -18.11 19.05
CA GLU A 39 -8.80 -16.85 18.97
C GLU A 39 -7.80 -15.68 18.88
N PRO A 40 -7.85 -14.84 17.84
CA PRO A 40 -6.96 -13.70 17.73
C PRO A 40 -7.25 -12.62 18.77
N ASP A 41 -6.20 -12.01 19.32
CA ASP A 41 -6.31 -10.86 20.23
C ASP A 41 -6.52 -9.56 19.42
N TYR A 42 -7.76 -9.37 18.98
CA TYR A 42 -8.18 -8.17 18.25
C TYR A 42 -7.96 -6.88 19.05
N ARG A 43 -7.99 -6.95 20.39
CA ARG A 43 -7.84 -5.77 21.25
C ARG A 43 -6.42 -5.22 21.18
N THR A 44 -5.43 -6.10 21.26
CA THR A 44 -4.02 -5.72 21.13
C THR A 44 -3.70 -5.23 19.72
N ILE A 45 -4.23 -5.90 18.68
CA ILE A 45 -4.04 -5.46 17.29
C ILE A 45 -4.62 -4.06 17.07
N ALA A 46 -5.87 -3.83 17.51
CA ALA A 46 -6.51 -2.52 17.41
C ALA A 46 -5.71 -1.43 18.14
N LYS A 47 -5.20 -1.73 19.34
CA LYS A 47 -4.37 -0.79 20.11
C LYS A 47 -3.08 -0.41 19.37
N LEU A 48 -2.39 -1.36 18.76
CA LEU A 48 -1.17 -1.09 17.97
C LEU A 48 -1.46 -0.16 16.78
N LEU A 49 -2.58 -0.36 16.09
CA LEU A 49 -3.01 0.52 15.00
C LEU A 49 -3.37 1.92 15.51
N ASP A 50 -4.14 2.01 16.59
CA ASP A 50 -4.53 3.28 17.21
C ASP A 50 -3.32 4.08 17.69
N ASP A 51 -2.32 3.43 18.29
CA ASP A 51 -1.08 4.08 18.73
C ASP A 51 -0.29 4.64 17.54
N THR A 52 -0.37 3.99 16.37
CA THR A 52 0.22 4.49 15.12
C THR A 52 -0.50 5.73 14.61
N ILE A 53 -1.83 5.70 14.60
CA ILE A 53 -2.68 6.83 14.21
C ILE A 53 -2.40 8.03 15.12
N LYS A 54 -2.36 7.83 16.44
CA LYS A 54 -2.08 8.89 17.43
C LYS A 54 -0.70 9.50 17.25
N ARG A 55 0.36 8.69 17.10
CA ARG A 55 1.72 9.21 16.88
C ARG A 55 1.86 9.99 15.59
N LYS A 56 1.19 9.54 14.52
CA LYS A 56 1.14 10.28 13.25
C LYS A 56 0.17 11.47 13.27
N LYS A 57 -0.50 11.73 14.41
CA LYS A 57 -1.49 12.79 14.59
C LYS A 57 -2.61 12.74 13.54
N LEU A 58 -2.94 11.53 13.09
CA LEU A 58 -4.04 11.29 12.16
C LEU A 58 -5.35 11.37 12.95
N CYS A 59 -6.36 12.00 12.36
CA CYS A 59 -7.68 12.12 12.96
C CYS A 59 -8.70 11.27 12.19
N LYS A 60 -9.77 10.86 12.85
CA LYS A 60 -10.86 10.09 12.20
C LYS A 60 -11.57 10.87 11.10
N ASN A 61 -11.45 12.20 11.12
CA ASN A 61 -12.05 13.09 10.13
C ASN A 61 -11.12 13.32 8.92
N LEU A 62 -9.95 12.68 8.90
CA LEU A 62 -9.05 12.74 7.75
C LEU A 62 -9.74 12.10 6.54
N LEU A 63 -9.69 12.80 5.41
CA LEU A 63 -10.22 12.26 4.17
C LEU A 63 -9.35 11.10 3.70
N LEU A 64 -10.00 10.00 3.35
CA LEU A 64 -9.37 8.83 2.76
C LEU A 64 -8.99 9.12 1.31
N ASP A 65 -7.95 8.46 0.80
CA ASP A 65 -7.36 8.78 -0.50
C ASP A 65 -8.34 8.68 -1.68
N TRP A 66 -9.36 7.82 -1.58
CA TRP A 66 -10.38 7.65 -2.62
C TRP A 66 -11.54 8.64 -2.52
N GLN A 67 -11.63 9.45 -1.45
CA GLN A 67 -12.73 10.40 -1.31
C GLN A 67 -12.53 11.60 -2.25
N PRO A 68 -13.62 12.14 -2.84
CA PRO A 68 -13.54 13.18 -3.88
C PRO A 68 -12.72 14.42 -3.47
N ASN A 69 -12.79 14.80 -2.20
CA ASN A 69 -12.13 15.99 -1.68
C ASN A 69 -10.77 15.69 -1.04
N SER A 70 -10.28 14.46 -1.15
CA SER A 70 -8.96 14.11 -0.64
C SER A 70 -7.88 14.83 -1.46
N PRO A 71 -6.83 15.38 -0.82
CA PRO A 71 -5.71 15.99 -1.53
C PRO A 71 -5.11 15.10 -2.62
N TRP A 72 -5.08 13.78 -2.38
CA TRP A 72 -4.57 12.80 -3.33
C TRP A 72 -5.48 12.60 -4.54
N LYS A 73 -6.80 12.65 -4.32
CA LYS A 73 -7.79 12.54 -5.40
C LYS A 73 -7.80 13.79 -6.26
N LEU A 74 -7.77 14.96 -5.62
CA LEU A 74 -7.67 16.26 -6.31
C LEU A 74 -6.39 16.36 -7.13
N HIS A 75 -5.24 15.97 -6.57
CA HIS A 75 -3.97 15.94 -7.30
C HIS A 75 -4.01 14.93 -8.46
N ALA A 76 -4.53 13.72 -8.26
CA ALA A 76 -4.66 12.73 -9.32
C ALA A 76 -5.54 13.23 -10.47
N ASP A 77 -6.66 13.88 -10.16
CA ASP A 77 -7.56 14.45 -11.15
C ASP A 77 -6.93 15.67 -11.85
N GLN A 78 -6.12 16.47 -11.16
CA GLN A 78 -5.33 17.55 -11.78
C GLN A 78 -4.27 17.01 -12.75
N VAL A 79 -3.48 16.01 -12.34
CA VAL A 79 -2.47 15.38 -13.21
C VAL A 79 -3.13 14.67 -14.39
N ALA A 80 -4.28 14.03 -14.19
CA ALA A 80 -5.03 13.39 -15.27
C ALA A 80 -5.53 14.39 -16.32
N ASN A 81 -5.73 15.65 -15.94
CA ASN A 81 -6.13 16.74 -16.83
C ASN A 81 -4.94 17.58 -17.32
N ASP A 82 -3.70 17.24 -16.93
CA ASP A 82 -2.50 17.95 -17.38
C ASP A 82 -2.18 17.57 -18.84
N PRO A 83 -2.14 18.54 -19.78
CA PRO A 83 -1.80 18.29 -21.18
C PRO A 83 -0.44 17.59 -21.35
N MET A 84 0.53 17.84 -20.46
CA MET A 84 1.84 17.20 -20.46
C MET A 84 1.75 15.70 -20.13
N TYR A 85 0.89 15.30 -19.19
CA TYR A 85 0.67 13.89 -18.86
C TYR A 85 0.11 13.11 -20.05
N HIS A 86 -0.85 13.70 -20.78
CA HIS A 86 -1.37 13.11 -22.01
C HIS A 86 -0.30 12.97 -23.11
N GLU A 87 0.60 13.95 -23.23
CA GLU A 87 1.69 13.91 -24.20
C GLU A 87 2.71 12.80 -23.87
N ILE A 88 3.11 12.67 -22.60
CA ILE A 88 3.99 11.58 -22.13
C ILE A 88 3.33 10.22 -22.35
N LYS A 89 2.06 10.07 -21.98
CA LYS A 89 1.33 8.81 -22.14
C LYS A 89 1.20 8.41 -23.62
N ARG A 90 0.97 9.37 -24.53
CA ARG A 90 0.99 9.14 -25.99
C ARG A 90 2.36 8.66 -26.47
N LYS A 91 3.44 9.32 -26.04
CA LYS A 91 4.82 8.97 -26.44
C LYS A 91 5.28 7.60 -25.91
N MET A 92 4.83 7.20 -24.71
CA MET A 92 5.21 5.91 -24.11
C MET A 92 4.43 4.71 -24.67
N ILE A 93 3.19 4.89 -25.15
CA ILE A 93 2.36 3.81 -25.72
C ILE A 93 2.67 3.59 -27.22
N ALA A 94 3.28 4.58 -27.89
CA ALA A 94 3.48 4.58 -29.34
C ALA A 94 4.71 3.84 -29.94
N PRO A 95 5.65 3.16 -29.24
CA PRO A 95 6.77 2.53 -29.94
C PRO A 95 6.50 1.10 -30.46
N SER A 96 5.24 0.67 -30.67
CA SER A 96 4.94 -0.72 -31.10
C SER A 96 4.12 -0.87 -32.39
N VAL A 97 3.82 0.20 -33.15
CA VAL A 97 2.98 0.09 -34.37
C VAL A 97 3.72 0.50 -35.66
N ALA A 98 5.00 0.86 -35.59
CA ALA A 98 5.79 1.30 -36.75
C ALA A 98 6.88 0.30 -37.20
N ALA A 99 6.70 -0.99 -36.91
CA ALA A 99 7.59 -2.05 -37.38
C ALA A 99 6.77 -3.23 -37.93
N VAL A 100 6.12 -3.01 -39.08
CA VAL A 100 5.68 -4.06 -40.03
C VAL A 100 5.97 -3.56 -41.42
#